data_AF-A0A6G1CHL1-F1
#
_entry.id   AF-A0A6G1CHL1-F1
#
_cell.length_a   1.000
_cell.length_b   1.000
_cell.length_c   1.000
_cell.angle_alpha   90.00
_cell.angle_beta   90.00
_cell.angle_gamma   90.00
#
_symmetry.space_group_name_H-M   'P 1'
#
loop_
_entity.id
_entity.type
_entity.pdbx_description
1 polymer ?
#
loop_
_entity_poly.entity_id
_entity_poly.type
_entity_poly.pdbx_seq_one_letter_code
_entity_poly.pdbx_strand_id
1 'polypeptide(L)'
;MASTAAAAAAEAPPAVPPAVVSAVEDMLAAAESVGDHLAELVAAAGEDPDAIAELPPLRRARAFLAVAQAAASLFAVRLRCSGVDPDEHPIKKEFERLSLWEEKLNRFEDWDKAPLRPTTTVNTQAAARFIGHSLSHLTADQKRSIQAISRGEGGSYSGNKRKPHPPLPNKKSVRAATEEFLAKAALELSGHNDSKVKGPIRLISDEDED
;
A
#
# COMPACT_ATOMS: atom_id res chain seq x y z
N MET A 1 7.63 -60.94 63.70
CA MET A 1 6.69 -60.73 62.59
C MET A 1 7.23 -59.59 61.74
N ALA A 2 7.30 -59.84 60.43
CA ALA A 2 7.82 -59.01 59.36
C ALA A 2 7.09 -57.64 59.28
N SER A 3 7.81 -56.54 59.03
CA SER A 3 7.87 -55.83 57.72
C SER A 3 6.66 -54.92 57.50
N THR A 4 6.72 -53.66 57.05
CA THR A 4 7.56 -52.97 56.07
C THR A 4 7.55 -51.46 56.37
N ALA A 5 8.71 -50.81 56.45
CA ALA A 5 8.80 -49.35 56.34
C ALA A 5 8.86 -48.99 54.86
N ALA A 6 7.77 -48.43 54.32
CA ALA A 6 7.75 -47.87 52.98
C ALA A 6 8.58 -46.59 52.99
N ALA A 7 9.80 -46.68 52.47
CA ALA A 7 10.63 -45.53 52.16
C ALA A 7 9.91 -44.72 51.08
N ALA A 8 9.31 -43.59 51.47
CA ALA A 8 8.86 -42.57 50.55
C ALA A 8 10.10 -42.03 49.82
N ALA A 9 10.28 -42.45 48.57
CA ALA A 9 11.25 -41.87 47.68
C ALA A 9 10.84 -40.41 47.45
N ALA A 10 11.55 -39.49 48.10
CA ALA A 10 11.44 -38.07 47.85
C ALA A 10 11.88 -37.81 46.41
N GLU A 11 10.90 -37.55 45.55
CA GLU A 11 11.08 -37.21 44.15
C GLU A 11 11.94 -35.93 44.07
N ALA A 12 13.10 -36.04 43.43
CA ALA A 12 13.98 -34.89 43.22
C ALA A 12 13.22 -33.81 42.42
N PRO A 13 13.37 -32.51 42.74
CA PRO A 13 12.69 -31.47 41.99
C PRO A 13 13.08 -31.54 40.51
N PRO A 14 12.14 -31.30 39.58
CA PRO A 14 12.39 -31.38 38.15
C PRO A 14 13.56 -30.47 37.75
N ALA A 15 14.43 -30.98 36.89
CA ALA A 15 15.65 -30.28 36.46
C ALA A 15 15.37 -28.94 35.75
N VAL A 16 14.16 -28.75 35.22
CA VAL A 16 13.72 -27.53 34.56
C VAL A 16 12.46 -27.00 35.26
N PRO A 17 12.40 -25.71 35.63
CA PRO A 17 11.21 -25.13 36.23
C PRO A 17 10.00 -25.20 35.28
N PRO A 18 8.79 -25.50 35.77
CA PRO A 18 7.60 -25.62 34.92
C PRO A 18 7.25 -24.32 34.18
N ALA A 19 7.58 -23.16 34.77
CA ALA A 19 7.42 -21.86 34.13
C ALA A 19 8.25 -21.72 32.84
N VAL A 20 9.44 -22.34 32.79
CA VAL A 20 10.30 -22.32 31.60
C VAL A 20 9.70 -23.21 30.51
N VAL A 21 9.17 -24.37 30.88
CA VAL A 21 8.50 -25.28 29.93
C VAL A 21 7.30 -24.58 29.29
N SER A 22 6.42 -24.00 30.10
CA SER A 22 5.26 -23.23 29.62
C SER A 22 5.67 -22.08 28.69
N ALA A 23 6.70 -21.31 29.05
CA ALA A 23 7.15 -20.20 28.21
C ALA A 23 7.72 -20.66 26.86
N VAL A 24 8.36 -21.84 26.81
CA VAL A 24 8.86 -22.44 25.57
C VAL A 24 7.70 -22.96 24.71
N GLU A 25 6.68 -23.57 25.31
CA GLU A 25 5.46 -23.98 24.62
C GLU A 25 4.71 -22.78 24.01
N ASP A 26 4.57 -21.69 24.77
CA ASP A 26 3.97 -20.43 24.29
C ASP A 26 4.77 -19.84 23.13
N MET A 27 6.11 -19.84 23.24
CA MET A 27 6.99 -19.37 22.17
C MET A 27 6.91 -20.23 20.92
N LEU A 28 6.80 -21.56 21.06
CA LEU A 28 6.63 -22.48 19.94
C LEU A 28 5.30 -22.20 19.22
N ALA A 29 4.20 -22.12 19.97
CA ALA A 29 2.88 -21.82 19.41
C ALA A 29 2.85 -20.46 18.69
N ALA A 30 3.52 -19.44 19.25
CA ALA A 30 3.64 -18.13 18.60
C ALA A 30 4.49 -18.20 17.31
N ALA A 31 5.60 -18.95 17.32
CA ALA A 31 6.46 -19.10 16.15
C ALA A 31 5.77 -19.87 15.01
N GLU A 32 5.01 -20.93 15.34
CA GLU A 32 4.18 -21.68 14.39
C GLU A 32 3.12 -20.76 13.77
N SER A 33 2.39 -20.01 14.60
CA SER A 33 1.39 -19.05 14.13
C SER A 33 2.00 -18.02 13.17
N VAL A 34 3.13 -17.39 13.50
CA VAL A 34 3.81 -16.45 12.59
C VAL A 34 4.25 -17.14 11.29
N GLY A 35 4.73 -18.37 11.39
CA GLY A 35 5.11 -19.20 10.23
C GLY A 35 3.93 -19.48 9.29
N ASP A 36 2.78 -19.85 9.84
CA ASP A 36 1.57 -20.15 9.07
C ASP A 36 1.05 -18.92 8.31
N HIS A 37 0.95 -17.77 8.98
CA HIS A 37 0.52 -16.52 8.34
C HIS A 37 1.51 -16.07 7.25
N LEU A 38 2.81 -16.26 7.48
CA LEU A 38 3.83 -15.93 6.48
C LEU A 38 3.74 -16.87 5.27
N ALA A 39 3.52 -18.17 5.50
CA ALA A 39 3.34 -19.15 4.44
C ALA A 39 2.09 -18.84 3.59
N GLU A 40 0.98 -18.46 4.22
CA GLU A 40 -0.23 -18.01 3.53
C GLU A 40 0.05 -16.78 2.65
N LEU A 41 0.75 -15.77 3.20
CA LEU A 41 1.10 -14.57 2.46
C LEU A 41 2.02 -14.86 1.26
N VAL A 42 3.01 -15.74 1.44
CA VAL A 42 3.92 -16.16 0.37
C VAL A 42 3.20 -16.97 -0.69
N ALA A 43 2.28 -17.86 -0.30
CA ALA A 43 1.45 -18.62 -1.23
C ALA A 43 0.56 -17.69 -2.08
N ALA A 44 -0.13 -16.75 -1.44
CA ALA A 44 -0.95 -15.76 -2.14
C ALA A 44 -0.14 -14.90 -3.12
N ALA A 45 1.07 -14.49 -2.73
CA ALA A 45 1.99 -13.75 -3.62
C ALA A 45 2.53 -14.62 -4.77
N GLY A 46 2.57 -15.94 -4.62
CA GLY A 46 2.93 -16.89 -5.67
C GLY A 46 1.81 -17.10 -6.69
N GLU A 47 0.56 -17.10 -6.23
CA GLU A 47 -0.63 -17.20 -7.09
C GLU A 47 -0.86 -15.92 -7.91
N ASP A 48 -0.69 -14.77 -7.29
CA ASP A 48 -0.78 -13.46 -7.93
C ASP A 48 0.42 -12.57 -7.55
N PRO A 49 1.48 -12.55 -8.38
CA PRO A 49 2.66 -11.72 -8.16
C PRO A 49 2.35 -10.21 -8.14
N ASP A 50 1.24 -9.79 -8.77
CA ASP A 50 0.85 -8.39 -8.86
C ASP A 50 -0.06 -7.97 -7.69
N ALA A 51 -0.60 -8.91 -6.89
CA ALA A 51 -1.54 -8.63 -5.79
C ALA A 51 -1.01 -7.59 -4.78
N ILE A 52 0.25 -7.70 -4.38
CA ILE A 52 0.88 -6.72 -3.46
C ILE A 52 1.00 -5.35 -4.15
N ALA A 53 1.27 -5.33 -5.46
CA ALA A 53 1.35 -4.11 -6.26
C ALA A 53 -0.02 -3.47 -6.53
N GLU A 54 -1.12 -4.18 -6.32
CA GLU A 54 -2.48 -3.63 -6.39
C GLU A 54 -2.95 -3.00 -5.07
N LEU A 55 -2.29 -3.31 -3.94
CA LEU A 55 -2.62 -2.72 -2.65
C LEU A 55 -2.41 -1.20 -2.65
N PRO A 56 -3.28 -0.42 -1.95
CA PRO A 56 -3.04 0.99 -1.68
C PRO A 56 -1.65 1.22 -1.08
N PRO A 57 -0.96 2.33 -1.38
CA PRO A 57 0.44 2.53 -1.02
C PRO A 57 0.76 2.27 0.46
N LEU A 58 -0.11 2.73 1.38
CA LEU A 58 0.05 2.52 2.81
C LEU A 58 -0.06 1.05 3.21
N ARG A 59 -1.09 0.34 2.69
CA ARG A 59 -1.29 -1.10 2.95
C ARG A 59 -0.15 -1.94 2.39
N ARG A 60 0.33 -1.59 1.20
CA ARG A 60 1.49 -2.23 0.57
C ARG A 60 2.74 -2.12 1.44
N ALA A 61 3.02 -0.92 1.93
CA ALA A 61 4.17 -0.69 2.79
C ALA A 61 4.06 -1.44 4.12
N ARG A 62 2.85 -1.52 4.72
CA ARG A 62 2.63 -2.35 5.92
C ARG A 62 2.82 -3.84 5.66
N ALA A 63 2.36 -4.36 4.52
CA ALA A 63 2.57 -5.76 4.16
C ALA A 63 4.07 -6.10 4.10
N PHE A 64 4.87 -5.26 3.44
CA PHE A 64 6.33 -5.46 3.41
C PHE A 64 6.99 -5.32 4.78
N LEU A 65 6.55 -4.36 5.61
CA LEU A 65 7.05 -4.22 6.98
C LEU A 65 6.74 -5.47 7.82
N ALA A 66 5.51 -5.99 7.74
CA ALA A 66 5.09 -7.18 8.47
C ALA A 66 5.91 -8.42 8.07
N VAL A 67 6.17 -8.62 6.78
CA VAL A 67 7.04 -9.70 6.29
C VAL A 67 8.46 -9.56 6.85
N ALA A 68 9.02 -8.35 6.84
CA ALA A 68 10.36 -8.09 7.38
C ALA A 68 10.42 -8.30 8.91
N GLN A 69 9.42 -7.84 9.65
CA GLN A 69 9.30 -8.07 11.11
C GLN A 69 9.15 -9.55 11.45
N ALA A 70 8.33 -10.30 10.71
CA ALA A 70 8.18 -11.75 10.89
C ALA A 70 9.51 -12.47 10.64
N ALA A 71 10.19 -12.19 9.52
CA ALA A 71 11.47 -12.79 9.18
C ALA A 71 12.56 -12.47 10.24
N ALA A 72 12.66 -11.21 10.69
CA ALA A 72 13.61 -10.81 11.72
C ALA A 72 13.32 -11.48 13.07
N SER A 73 12.04 -11.60 13.45
CA SER A 73 11.60 -12.23 14.69
C SER A 73 11.89 -13.73 14.71
N LEU A 74 11.55 -14.44 13.64
CA LEU A 74 11.86 -15.87 13.51
C LEU A 74 13.37 -16.13 13.54
N PHE A 75 14.16 -15.26 12.89
CA PHE A 75 15.61 -15.35 12.95
C PHE A 75 16.16 -15.08 14.36
N ALA A 76 15.61 -14.10 15.09
CA ALA A 76 15.99 -13.85 16.49
C ALA A 76 15.65 -15.02 17.41
N VAL A 77 14.50 -15.68 17.21
CA VAL A 77 14.13 -16.91 17.93
C VAL A 77 15.17 -18.00 17.66
N ARG A 78 15.54 -18.22 16.39
CA ARG A 78 16.58 -19.19 16.02
C ARG A 78 17.92 -18.90 16.70
N LEU A 79 18.33 -17.63 16.78
CA LEU A 79 19.56 -17.24 17.49
C LEU A 79 19.50 -17.63 18.97
N ARG A 80 18.39 -17.30 19.66
CA ARG A 80 18.18 -17.67 21.06
C ARG A 80 18.21 -19.19 21.27
N CYS A 81 17.58 -19.96 20.37
CA CYS A 81 17.64 -21.42 20.39
C CYS A 81 19.06 -21.98 20.18
N SER A 82 19.94 -21.20 19.53
CA SER A 82 21.34 -21.55 19.31
C SER A 82 22.26 -21.05 20.44
N GLY A 83 21.71 -20.43 21.49
CA GLY A 83 22.45 -19.84 22.60
C GLY A 83 23.12 -18.51 22.27
N VAL A 84 22.74 -17.86 21.17
CA VAL A 84 23.23 -16.54 20.77
C VAL A 84 22.23 -15.47 21.19
N ASP A 85 22.69 -14.46 21.91
CA ASP A 85 21.85 -13.32 22.31
C ASP A 85 21.57 -12.40 21.11
N PRO A 86 20.30 -12.17 20.71
CA PRO A 86 19.95 -11.23 19.65
C PRO A 86 20.41 -9.79 19.92
N ASP A 87 20.57 -9.38 21.18
CA ASP A 87 20.93 -8.01 21.54
C ASP A 87 22.42 -7.70 21.29
N GLU A 88 23.27 -8.73 21.30
CA GLU A 88 24.69 -8.64 20.93
C GLU A 88 24.94 -8.95 19.44
N HIS A 89 23.91 -9.41 18.73
CA HIS A 89 23.98 -9.80 17.32
C HIS A 89 23.63 -8.62 16.38
N PRO A 90 24.19 -8.54 15.15
CA PRO A 90 23.85 -7.50 14.16
C PRO A 90 22.36 -7.36 13.82
N ILE A 91 21.54 -8.37 14.14
CA ILE A 91 20.08 -8.34 13.96
C ILE A 91 19.43 -7.23 14.78
N LYS A 92 20.03 -6.80 15.90
CA LYS A 92 19.53 -5.66 16.67
C LYS A 92 19.38 -4.39 15.82
N LYS A 93 20.34 -4.13 14.92
CA LYS A 93 20.28 -3.00 13.98
C LYS A 93 19.10 -3.13 13.01
N GLU A 94 18.71 -4.36 12.67
CA GLU A 94 17.53 -4.61 11.85
C GLU A 94 16.25 -4.25 12.60
N PHE A 95 16.12 -4.64 13.87
CA PHE A 95 14.99 -4.23 14.70
C PHE A 95 14.91 -2.71 14.86
N GLU A 96 16.04 -2.03 15.12
CA GLU A 96 16.10 -0.56 15.16
C GLU A 96 15.62 0.06 13.84
N ARG A 97 16.05 -0.51 12.69
CA ARG A 97 15.61 -0.08 11.37
C ARG A 97 14.11 -0.29 11.18
N LEU A 98 13.57 -1.44 11.56
CA LEU A 98 12.14 -1.76 11.43
C LEU A 98 11.27 -0.85 12.30
N SER A 99 11.68 -0.59 13.55
CA SER A 99 10.99 0.35 14.45
C SER A 99 10.93 1.76 13.86
N LEU A 100 12.01 2.23 13.24
CA LEU A 100 12.02 3.53 12.54
C LEU A 100 11.04 3.57 11.36
N TRP A 101 10.89 2.46 10.63
CA TRP A 101 9.93 2.37 9.52
C TRP A 101 8.49 2.28 10.00
N GLU A 102 8.24 1.54 11.07
CA GLU A 102 6.95 1.49 11.74
C GLU A 102 6.52 2.88 12.22
N GLU A 103 7.42 3.62 12.87
CA GLU A 103 7.14 4.99 13.31
C GLU A 103 6.81 5.91 12.11
N LYS A 104 7.56 5.81 11.01
CA LYS A 104 7.27 6.56 9.78
C LYS A 104 5.90 6.21 9.21
N LEU A 105 5.54 4.92 9.19
CA LEU A 105 4.26 4.44 8.69
C LEU A 105 3.09 4.93 9.55
N ASN A 106 3.25 4.89 10.88
CA ASN A 106 2.25 5.36 11.83
C ASN A 106 1.93 6.85 11.64
N ARG A 107 2.92 7.69 11.31
CA ARG A 107 2.70 9.11 11.01
C ARG A 107 1.76 9.35 9.82
N PHE A 108 1.68 8.42 8.87
CA PHE A 108 0.79 8.53 7.71
C PHE A 108 -0.63 8.07 8.00
N GLU A 109 -0.87 7.27 9.04
CA GLU A 109 -2.23 6.86 9.43
C GLU A 109 -3.08 8.05 9.86
N ASP A 110 -2.42 9.04 10.46
CA ASP A 110 -3.07 10.26 10.92
C ASP A 110 -3.18 11.32 9.82
N TRP A 111 -2.50 11.16 8.68
CA TRP A 111 -2.58 12.13 7.58
C TRP A 111 -3.93 12.13 6.88
N ASP A 112 -4.59 10.98 6.78
CA ASP A 112 -5.96 10.90 6.22
C ASP A 112 -6.99 11.56 7.16
N LYS A 113 -6.68 11.66 8.45
CA LYS A 113 -7.53 12.27 9.48
C LYS A 113 -7.17 13.73 9.78
N ALA A 114 -5.97 14.16 9.38
CA ALA A 114 -5.49 15.51 9.62
C ALA A 114 -6.36 16.50 8.82
N PRO A 115 -6.77 17.64 9.42
CA PRO A 115 -7.37 18.72 8.66
C PRO A 115 -6.48 19.03 7.47
N LEU A 116 -7.07 19.14 6.26
CA LEU A 116 -6.32 19.52 5.06
C LEU A 116 -5.42 20.70 5.42
N ARG A 117 -4.10 20.56 5.24
CA ARG A 117 -3.16 21.61 5.59
C ARG A 117 -3.67 22.92 4.95
N PRO A 118 -3.59 24.07 5.63
CA PRO A 118 -4.06 25.33 5.07
C PRO A 118 -3.38 25.69 3.73
N THR A 119 -2.21 25.10 3.44
CA THR A 119 -1.51 25.21 2.15
C THR A 119 -2.15 24.42 1.01
N THR A 120 -2.92 23.37 1.29
CA THR A 120 -3.71 22.62 0.28
C THR A 120 -5.11 23.20 0.09
N THR A 121 -5.58 24.06 1.00
CA THR A 121 -6.83 24.80 0.80
C THR A 121 -6.57 26.09 0.02
N VAL A 122 -7.26 26.27 -1.10
CA VAL A 122 -7.16 27.49 -1.90
C VAL A 122 -7.72 28.67 -1.09
N ASN A 123 -6.91 29.71 -0.90
CA ASN A 123 -7.39 30.97 -0.32
C ASN A 123 -8.26 31.69 -1.37
N THR A 124 -9.58 31.48 -1.29
CA THR A 124 -10.57 32.04 -2.22
C THR A 124 -10.55 33.57 -2.24
N GLN A 125 -10.22 34.21 -1.12
CA GLN A 125 -10.07 35.65 -1.01
C GLN A 125 -8.84 36.18 -1.75
N ALA A 126 -7.69 35.51 -1.61
CA ALA A 126 -6.49 35.84 -2.38
C ALA A 126 -6.73 35.58 -3.88
N ALA A 127 -7.33 34.44 -4.24
CA ALA A 127 -7.67 34.10 -5.62
C ALA A 127 -8.57 35.17 -6.26
N ALA A 128 -9.59 35.65 -5.55
CA ALA A 128 -10.47 36.72 -6.02
C ALA A 128 -9.72 38.04 -6.28
N ARG A 129 -8.72 38.38 -5.46
CA ARG A 129 -7.86 39.57 -5.65
C ARG A 129 -6.98 39.41 -6.89
N PHE A 130 -6.36 38.23 -7.07
CA PHE A 130 -5.55 37.93 -8.26
C PHE A 130 -6.40 37.98 -9.53
N ILE A 131 -7.52 37.25 -9.58
CA ILE A 131 -8.41 37.19 -10.75
C ILE A 131 -8.96 38.58 -11.09
N GLY A 132 -9.41 39.33 -10.08
CA GLY A 132 -9.97 40.67 -10.27
C GLY A 132 -8.96 41.69 -10.79
N HIS A 133 -7.67 41.52 -10.46
CA HIS A 133 -6.61 42.42 -10.92
C HIS A 133 -6.01 42.00 -12.26
N SER A 134 -5.87 40.69 -12.51
CA SER A 134 -5.28 40.16 -13.75
C SER A 134 -6.21 40.25 -14.96
N LEU A 135 -7.53 40.39 -14.77
CA LEU A 135 -8.51 40.47 -15.85
C LEU A 135 -9.12 41.88 -15.91
N SER A 136 -8.65 42.70 -16.86
CA SER A 136 -9.14 44.09 -17.06
C SER A 136 -10.59 44.16 -17.57
N HIS A 137 -11.08 43.11 -18.23
CA HIS A 137 -12.39 43.07 -18.90
C HIS A 137 -13.45 42.23 -18.17
N LEU A 138 -13.45 42.23 -16.84
CA LEU A 138 -14.52 41.61 -16.05
C LEU A 138 -15.78 42.49 -16.03
N THR A 139 -16.94 41.92 -16.37
CA THR A 139 -18.24 42.59 -16.23
C THR A 139 -18.57 42.83 -14.75
N ALA A 140 -19.46 43.79 -14.46
CA ALA A 140 -19.85 44.10 -13.09
C ALA A 140 -20.43 42.88 -12.36
N ASP A 141 -21.19 42.04 -13.07
CA ASP A 141 -21.80 40.82 -12.53
C ASP A 141 -20.73 39.75 -12.25
N GLN A 142 -19.72 39.63 -13.10
CA GLN A 142 -18.59 38.73 -12.86
C GLN A 142 -17.78 39.16 -11.63
N LYS A 143 -17.54 40.47 -11.44
CA LYS A 143 -16.86 41.00 -10.24
C LYS A 143 -17.66 40.72 -8.97
N ARG A 144 -18.99 40.90 -8.99
CA ARG A 144 -19.86 40.57 -7.84
C ARG A 144 -19.86 39.07 -7.54
N SER A 145 -19.91 38.23 -8.58
CA SER A 145 -19.85 36.77 -8.43
C SER A 145 -18.52 36.31 -7.80
N ILE A 146 -17.38 36.82 -8.28
CA ILE A 146 -16.06 36.53 -7.70
C ILE A 146 -15.96 36.98 -6.23
N GLN A 147 -16.56 38.12 -5.88
CA GLN A 147 -16.61 38.61 -4.49
C GLN A 147 -17.56 37.79 -3.59
N ALA A 148 -18.67 37.28 -4.13
CA ALA A 148 -19.56 36.39 -3.38
C ALA A 148 -18.89 35.04 -3.07
N ILE A 149 -18.17 34.47 -4.05
CA ILE A 149 -17.41 33.22 -3.87
C ILE A 149 -16.28 33.39 -2.85
N SER A 150 -15.62 34.56 -2.81
CA SER A 150 -14.55 34.81 -1.84
C SER A 150 -15.02 34.94 -0.40
N ARG A 151 -16.27 35.38 -0.18
CA ARG A 151 -16.91 35.46 1.14
C ARG A 151 -17.52 34.14 1.61
N GLY A 152 -17.51 33.10 0.77
CA GLY A 152 -18.20 31.84 1.03
C GLY A 152 -19.73 31.92 0.87
N GLU A 153 -20.26 33.04 0.38
CA GLU A 153 -21.69 33.30 0.16
C GLU A 153 -22.15 32.89 -1.24
N GLY A 154 -21.21 32.62 -2.15
CA GLY A 154 -21.49 32.04 -3.45
C GLY A 154 -22.00 30.62 -3.26
N GLY A 155 -23.31 30.42 -3.45
CA GLY A 155 -23.89 29.09 -3.60
C GLY A 155 -22.99 28.27 -4.52
N SER A 156 -22.57 27.09 -4.04
CA SER A 156 -21.63 26.21 -4.74
C SER A 156 -21.98 26.24 -6.22
N TYR A 157 -21.08 26.75 -7.07
CA TYR A 157 -21.25 26.62 -8.50
C TYR A 157 -21.27 25.13 -8.74
N SER A 158 -22.47 24.56 -8.89
CA SER A 158 -22.68 23.21 -9.38
C SER A 158 -22.30 23.24 -10.85
N GLY A 159 -21.01 23.47 -11.13
CA GLY A 159 -20.43 23.21 -12.43
C GLY A 159 -20.88 21.80 -12.74
N ASN A 160 -21.73 21.68 -13.77
CA ASN A 160 -22.50 20.50 -14.13
C ASN A 160 -21.98 19.30 -13.39
N LYS A 161 -22.72 18.79 -12.39
CA LYS A 161 -22.49 17.44 -11.91
C LYS A 161 -22.43 16.62 -13.18
N ARG A 162 -21.22 16.26 -13.64
CA ARG A 162 -21.05 15.26 -14.66
C ARG A 162 -21.86 14.12 -14.08
N LYS A 163 -22.97 13.78 -14.76
CA LYS A 163 -23.78 12.64 -14.36
C LYS A 163 -22.76 11.55 -13.98
N PRO A 164 -22.86 10.95 -12.79
CA PRO A 164 -21.95 9.87 -12.42
C PRO A 164 -21.86 8.97 -13.64
N HIS A 165 -20.67 8.84 -14.21
CA HIS A 165 -20.50 7.85 -15.26
C HIS A 165 -21.01 6.54 -14.64
N PRO A 166 -21.83 5.75 -15.37
CA PRO A 166 -22.21 4.43 -14.92
C PRO A 166 -20.96 3.70 -14.43
N PRO A 167 -21.04 2.86 -13.39
CA PRO A 167 -19.89 2.13 -12.87
C PRO A 167 -19.16 1.53 -14.07
N LEU A 168 -17.91 1.97 -14.28
CA LEU A 168 -17.07 1.36 -15.30
C LEU A 168 -17.03 -0.14 -14.97
N PRO A 169 -17.35 -1.03 -15.93
CA PRO A 169 -17.26 -2.46 -15.68
C PRO A 169 -15.84 -2.77 -15.22
N ASN A 170 -15.72 -3.66 -14.23
CA ASN A 170 -14.49 -4.12 -13.58
C ASN A 170 -13.23 -3.68 -14.32
N LYS A 171 -12.47 -2.76 -13.71
CA LYS A 171 -11.18 -2.34 -14.24
C LYS A 171 -10.32 -3.60 -14.36
N LYS A 172 -10.12 -4.08 -15.58
CA LYS A 172 -9.11 -5.09 -15.88
C LYS A 172 -7.78 -4.57 -15.32
N SER A 173 -6.96 -5.44 -14.72
CA SER A 173 -5.66 -5.04 -14.20
C SER A 173 -4.90 -4.27 -15.28
N VAL A 174 -4.07 -3.29 -14.89
CA VAL A 174 -3.34 -2.45 -15.84
C VAL A 174 -2.56 -3.30 -16.84
N ARG A 175 -2.07 -4.46 -16.39
CA ARG A 175 -1.40 -5.45 -17.22
C ARG A 175 -2.33 -6.10 -18.24
N ALA A 176 -3.52 -6.56 -17.83
CA ALA A 176 -4.52 -7.11 -18.76
C ALA A 176 -4.99 -6.08 -19.80
N ALA A 177 -5.17 -4.82 -19.40
CA ALA A 177 -5.49 -3.73 -20.32
C ALA A 177 -4.34 -3.44 -21.30
N THR A 178 -3.09 -3.53 -20.83
CA THR A 178 -1.90 -3.34 -21.67
C THR A 178 -1.73 -4.50 -22.65
N GLU A 179 -1.94 -5.74 -22.20
CA GLU A 179 -1.86 -6.95 -23.03
C GLU A 179 -2.93 -6.95 -24.13
N GLU A 180 -4.17 -6.58 -23.80
CA GLU A 180 -5.22 -6.41 -24.81
C GLU A 180 -4.90 -5.30 -25.81
N PHE A 181 -4.35 -4.17 -25.35
CA PHE A 181 -3.93 -3.09 -26.23
C PHE A 181 -2.80 -3.54 -27.18
N LEU A 182 -1.80 -4.24 -26.65
CA LEU A 182 -0.68 -4.77 -27.45
C LEU A 182 -1.13 -5.85 -28.44
N ALA A 183 -2.03 -6.75 -28.03
CA ALA A 183 -2.60 -7.77 -28.92
C ALA A 183 -3.43 -7.14 -30.04
N LYS A 184 -4.23 -6.11 -29.72
CA LYS A 184 -4.99 -5.35 -30.72
C LYS A 184 -4.06 -4.61 -31.69
N ALA A 185 -3.02 -3.96 -31.19
CA ALA A 185 -2.03 -3.28 -32.02
C ALA A 185 -1.30 -4.27 -32.94
N ALA A 186 -0.95 -5.46 -32.46
CA ALA A 186 -0.33 -6.51 -33.26
C ALA A 186 -1.26 -7.02 -34.38
N LEU A 187 -2.57 -7.09 -34.13
CA LEU A 187 -3.58 -7.48 -35.11
C LEU A 187 -3.84 -6.38 -36.16
N GLU A 188 -3.81 -5.11 -35.75
CA GLU A 188 -3.85 -3.97 -36.68
C GLU A 188 -2.59 -3.92 -37.56
N LEU A 189 -1.43 -4.32 -37.03
CA LEU A 189 -0.18 -4.41 -37.80
C LEU A 189 -0.18 -5.58 -38.80
N SER A 190 -0.87 -6.68 -38.48
CA SER A 190 -0.96 -7.88 -39.34
C SER A 190 -2.06 -7.80 -40.41
N GLY A 191 -2.72 -6.65 -40.55
CA GLY A 191 -3.49 -6.32 -41.74
C GLY A 191 -4.89 -6.96 -41.83
N HIS A 192 -5.59 -7.17 -40.70
CA HIS A 192 -7.01 -7.54 -40.75
C HIS A 192 -7.86 -6.29 -41.04
N ASN A 193 -8.09 -6.05 -42.32
CA ASN A 193 -8.80 -4.89 -42.84
C ASN A 193 -10.31 -5.02 -42.69
N ASP A 194 -10.87 -4.63 -41.54
CA ASP A 194 -12.27 -4.22 -41.46
C ASP A 194 -12.38 -2.78 -40.96
N SER A 195 -12.06 -1.89 -41.91
CA SER A 195 -12.58 -0.54 -42.11
C SER A 195 -12.62 0.46 -40.94
N LYS A 196 -11.99 1.61 -41.23
CA LYS A 196 -12.34 2.98 -40.79
C LYS A 196 -11.60 3.54 -39.57
N VAL A 197 -10.29 3.73 -39.72
CA VAL A 197 -9.58 4.82 -39.00
C VAL A 197 -8.69 5.58 -39.99
N LYS A 198 -8.93 6.90 -40.04
CA LYS A 198 -8.21 7.88 -40.85
C LYS A 198 -7.04 8.40 -40.01
N GLY A 199 -5.84 7.89 -40.25
CA GLY A 199 -4.59 8.38 -39.65
C GLY A 199 -3.88 9.42 -40.54
N PRO A 200 -2.93 10.22 -40.00
CA PRO A 200 -2.37 11.39 -40.69
C PRO A 200 -1.28 11.07 -41.72
N ILE A 201 -1.02 9.81 -42.04
CA ILE A 201 0.10 9.45 -42.92
C ILE A 201 -0.38 9.48 -44.37
N ARG A 202 -0.20 10.64 -45.02
CA ARG A 202 -0.12 10.69 -46.49
C ARG A 202 1.26 10.18 -46.88
N LEU A 203 1.32 9.00 -47.48
CA LEU A 203 2.47 8.59 -48.30
C LEU A 203 2.46 9.50 -49.53
N ILE A 204 3.46 10.37 -49.62
CA ILE A 204 3.81 11.06 -50.85
C ILE A 204 4.64 10.03 -51.62
N SER A 205 4.12 9.60 -52.78
CA SER A 205 4.90 8.78 -53.71
C SER A 205 5.90 9.69 -54.41
N ASP A 206 7.17 9.45 -54.17
CA ASP A 206 8.28 9.99 -54.96
C ASP A 206 8.37 9.17 -56.25
N GLU A 207 7.89 9.72 -57.36
CA GLU A 207 8.28 9.30 -58.71
C GLU A 207 8.70 10.57 -59.47
N ASP A 208 10.00 10.82 -59.47
CA ASP A 208 10.65 11.82 -60.32
C ASP A 208 10.94 11.22 -61.71
N GLU A 209 10.46 11.95 -62.73
CA GLU A 209 11.04 12.31 -64.04
C GLU A 209 11.47 11.26 -65.10
N ASP A 210 11.17 11.63 -66.36
CA ASP A 210 11.48 11.00 -67.66
C ASP A 210 12.98 10.72 -67.92
#